data_AF-A0A1Z9JFA1-F1
#
_entry.id   AF-A0A1Z9JFA1-F1
#
_cell.length_a   1.000
_cell.length_b   1.000
_cell.length_c   1.000
_cell.angle_alpha   90.00
_cell.angle_beta   90.00
_cell.angle_gamma   90.00
#
_symmetry.space_group_name_H-M   'P 1'
#
loop_
_entity.id
_entity.type
_entity.pdbx_description
1 polymer ?
#
loop_
_entity_poly.entity_id
_entity_poly.type
_entity_poly.pdbx_seq_one_letter_code
_entity_poly.pdbx_strand_id
1 'polypeptide(L)'
;QQGTRWSGVLTSPGSQSLELSKQPISWPIASLQRGTLGTGQVQSAQLNSFYPGTAWEAHGNYGVEYDLTLPMRNPSSSPQTLDLRLESPIKSERKASGLRFIQPAQGPVFWRGNVTVKGIDAGGGRHTVHLVLRKGDPGQSLGRVSLAPGEQKNVRVQLIVPADITPVQVLTVVPVKQSES
;
A
#
# COMPACT_ATOMS: atom_id res chain seq x y z
N GLN A 1 6.89 8.84 19.88
CA GLN A 1 5.89 8.56 18.84
C GLN A 1 4.66 9.39 19.17
N GLN A 2 4.28 10.33 18.31
CA GLN A 2 2.99 11.01 18.42
C GLN A 2 2.05 10.38 17.39
N GLY A 3 0.87 9.93 17.85
CA GLY A 3 -0.15 9.31 17.01
C GLY A 3 -0.12 7.77 17.04
N THR A 4 -1.26 7.16 17.37
CA THR A 4 -1.52 5.72 17.28
C THR A 4 -2.26 5.34 15.99
N ARG A 5 -2.71 6.35 15.23
CA ARG A 5 -3.48 6.19 14.00
C ARG A 5 -3.06 7.23 12.98
N TRP A 6 -2.89 6.79 11.74
CA TRP A 6 -2.73 7.63 10.58
C TRP A 6 -3.94 7.43 9.66
N SER A 7 -4.72 8.49 9.49
CA SER A 7 -5.84 8.53 8.56
C SER A 7 -5.44 9.34 7.34
N GLY A 8 -5.73 8.83 6.14
CA GLY A 8 -5.31 9.47 4.89
C GLY A 8 -6.31 9.25 3.75
N VAL A 9 -6.36 10.20 2.82
CA VAL A 9 -7.08 10.06 1.56
C VAL A 9 -6.05 10.02 0.44
N LEU A 10 -6.02 8.92 -0.33
CA LEU A 10 -5.05 8.73 -1.41
C LEU A 10 -5.67 9.20 -2.73
N THR A 11 -5.24 10.35 -3.23
CA THR A 11 -5.73 10.94 -4.48
C THR A 11 -4.63 11.08 -5.53
N SER A 12 -5.02 11.31 -6.78
CA SER A 12 -4.08 11.70 -7.83
C SER A 12 -3.59 13.14 -7.61
N PRO A 13 -2.36 13.49 -8.01
CA PRO A 13 -1.85 14.86 -7.88
C PRO A 13 -2.80 15.89 -8.48
N GLY A 14 -3.19 16.89 -7.69
CA GLY A 14 -4.11 17.96 -8.12
C GLY A 14 -5.58 17.55 -8.25
N SER A 15 -5.96 16.33 -7.85
CA SER A 15 -7.35 15.84 -7.89
C SER A 15 -7.89 15.52 -6.49
N GLN A 16 -9.22 15.56 -6.37
CA GLN A 16 -9.96 15.07 -5.19
C GLN A 16 -10.24 13.55 -5.26
N SER A 17 -10.01 12.93 -6.42
CA SER A 17 -10.17 11.51 -6.67
C SER A 17 -8.83 10.84 -7.03
N LEU A 18 -8.77 9.53 -6.83
CA LEU A 18 -7.76 8.67 -7.41
C LEU A 18 -8.18 8.29 -8.82
N GLU A 19 -7.65 9.01 -9.80
CA GLU A 19 -7.91 8.74 -11.23
C GLU A 19 -7.23 7.45 -11.66
N LEU A 20 -8.03 6.51 -12.14
CA LEU A 20 -7.54 5.20 -12.54
C LEU A 20 -6.79 5.26 -13.87
N SER A 21 -5.71 4.49 -13.96
CA SER A 21 -4.83 4.43 -15.12
C SER A 21 -4.51 2.99 -15.51
N LYS A 22 -3.89 2.80 -16.68
CA LYS A 22 -3.41 1.47 -17.11
C LYS A 22 -2.11 1.03 -16.42
N GLN A 23 -1.53 1.88 -15.57
CA GLN A 23 -0.31 1.58 -14.82
C GLN A 23 -0.64 1.36 -13.33
N PRO A 24 0.11 0.50 -12.62
CA PRO A 24 -0.02 0.37 -11.18
C PRO A 24 0.28 1.68 -10.45
N ILE A 25 -0.42 1.93 -9.36
CA ILE A 25 -0.17 3.07 -8.46
C ILE A 25 0.15 2.50 -7.08
N SER A 26 1.26 2.96 -6.50
CA SER A 26 1.85 2.38 -5.30
C SER A 26 2.17 3.45 -4.25
N TRP A 27 1.79 3.20 -3.00
CA TRP A 27 2.10 4.05 -1.86
C TRP A 27 2.89 3.26 -0.82
N PRO A 28 4.09 3.72 -0.43
CA PRO A 28 4.76 3.16 0.74
C PRO A 28 3.88 3.34 1.98
N ILE A 29 3.81 2.31 2.82
CA ILE A 29 3.05 2.31 4.09
C ILE A 29 4.00 2.26 5.28
N ALA A 30 5.12 1.57 5.15
CA ALA A 30 6.18 1.55 6.15
C ALA A 30 7.51 1.70 5.43
N SER A 31 7.84 2.93 5.01
CA SER A 31 9.15 3.24 4.42
C SER A 31 10.12 3.75 5.48
N LEU A 32 11.40 3.42 5.30
CA LEU A 32 12.51 3.97 6.10
C LEU A 32 13.28 5.00 5.26
N GLN A 33 14.06 5.85 5.92
CA GLN A 33 14.90 6.90 5.30
C GLN A 33 15.80 6.37 4.16
N ARG A 34 16.26 5.12 4.24
CA ARG A 34 17.03 4.43 3.17
C ARG A 34 16.21 3.38 2.41
N GLY A 35 14.92 3.59 2.22
CA GLY A 35 13.97 2.67 1.59
C GLY A 35 12.78 3.40 0.98
N THR A 36 13.01 4.54 0.34
CA THR A 36 11.93 5.42 -0.15
C THR A 36 11.30 4.94 -1.44
N LEU A 37 11.86 3.90 -2.08
CA LEU A 37 11.43 3.38 -3.38
C LEU A 37 11.39 4.46 -4.49
N GLY A 38 12.25 5.47 -4.39
CA GLY A 38 12.30 6.58 -5.33
C GLY A 38 11.21 7.64 -5.15
N THR A 39 10.32 7.51 -4.15
CA THR A 39 9.24 8.47 -3.86
C THR A 39 9.71 9.67 -3.04
N GLY A 40 10.88 9.59 -2.39
CA GLY A 40 11.34 10.58 -1.42
C GLY A 40 10.50 10.64 -0.13
N GLN A 41 9.44 9.83 -0.01
CA GLN A 41 8.59 9.80 1.17
C GLN A 41 9.20 8.92 2.25
N VAL A 42 9.50 9.53 3.39
CA VAL A 42 9.94 8.88 4.62
C VAL A 42 8.75 8.84 5.57
N GLN A 43 8.27 7.64 5.88
CA GLN A 43 7.17 7.43 6.84
C GLN A 43 7.71 6.85 8.14
N SER A 44 8.77 7.43 8.71
CA SER A 44 9.23 7.14 10.07
C SER A 44 8.67 8.20 11.02
N ALA A 45 8.28 7.82 12.23
CA ALA A 45 7.87 8.79 13.25
C ALA A 45 9.11 9.53 13.80
N GLN A 46 9.04 10.85 13.98
CA GLN A 46 10.10 11.58 14.69
C GLN A 46 10.20 11.13 16.16
N LEU A 47 11.42 11.05 16.68
CA LEU A 47 11.65 10.80 18.10
C LEU A 47 11.40 12.10 18.89
N ASN A 48 10.57 12.04 19.94
CA ASN A 48 10.23 13.20 20.75
C ASN A 48 11.45 13.78 21.51
N SER A 49 12.48 12.96 21.75
CA SER A 49 13.72 13.37 22.41
C SER A 49 14.92 12.70 21.73
N PHE A 50 15.94 13.50 21.42
CA PHE A 50 17.17 13.07 20.76
C PHE A 50 18.31 12.90 21.78
N TYR A 51 18.96 11.74 21.78
CA TYR A 51 20.24 11.53 22.46
C TYR A 51 21.37 11.46 21.43
N PRO A 52 22.50 12.17 21.62
CA PRO A 52 23.64 12.08 20.72
C PRO A 52 24.10 10.62 20.57
N GLY A 53 24.14 10.12 19.33
CA GLY A 53 24.49 8.72 19.02
C GLY A 53 23.29 7.76 18.85
N THR A 54 22.05 8.25 18.96
CA THR A 54 20.83 7.48 18.66
C THR A 54 20.26 7.84 17.28
N ALA A 55 19.46 6.94 16.70
CA ALA A 55 18.81 7.16 15.40
C ALA A 55 18.01 8.48 15.39
N TRP A 56 18.04 9.21 14.27
CA TRP A 56 17.33 10.50 14.12
C TRP A 56 15.80 10.37 14.08
N GLU A 57 15.29 9.18 13.72
CA GLU A 57 13.88 8.87 13.54
C GLU A 57 13.56 7.50 14.19
N ALA A 58 12.33 7.34 14.70
CA ALA A 58 11.85 6.08 15.22
C ALA A 58 11.74 5.09 14.05
N HIS A 59 12.61 4.10 14.06
CA HIS A 59 12.56 2.99 13.13
C HIS A 59 11.42 2.07 13.55
N GLY A 60 10.22 2.32 13.04
CA GLY A 60 9.09 1.41 13.21
C GLY A 60 7.79 2.13 13.50
N ASN A 61 6.89 2.11 12.52
CA ASN A 61 5.49 2.47 12.72
C ASN A 61 4.72 1.36 13.44
N TYR A 62 5.40 0.56 14.28
CA TYR A 62 4.80 -0.58 14.97
C TYR A 62 3.59 -0.12 15.79
N GLY A 63 2.49 -0.85 15.69
CA GLY A 63 1.25 -0.52 16.38
C GLY A 63 0.51 0.70 15.83
N VAL A 64 1.01 1.36 14.78
CA VAL A 64 0.26 2.42 14.09
C VAL A 64 -0.87 1.79 13.29
N GLU A 65 -2.09 2.24 13.55
CA GLU A 65 -3.25 1.96 12.71
C GLU A 65 -3.20 2.84 11.45
N TYR A 66 -3.26 2.24 10.27
CA TYR A 66 -3.50 2.96 9.03
C TYR A 66 -4.98 2.85 8.68
N ASP A 67 -5.58 3.97 8.34
CA ASP A 67 -6.97 4.08 7.90
C ASP A 67 -7.06 4.93 6.64
N LEU A 68 -7.03 4.27 5.48
CA LEU A 68 -6.81 4.89 4.19
C LEU A 68 -8.08 4.82 3.35
N THR A 69 -8.50 5.96 2.81
CA THR A 69 -9.61 6.05 1.86
C THR A 69 -9.06 6.33 0.46
N LEU A 70 -9.49 5.53 -0.51
CA LEU A 70 -9.14 5.65 -1.93
C LEU A 70 -10.43 6.02 -2.69
N PRO A 71 -10.67 7.30 -2.97
CA PRO A 71 -11.80 7.76 -3.79
C PRO A 71 -11.54 7.48 -5.28
N MET A 72 -11.66 6.22 -5.68
CA MET A 72 -11.35 5.75 -7.03
C MET A 72 -12.34 6.28 -8.05
N ARG A 73 -11.85 6.80 -9.18
CA ARG A 73 -12.67 7.25 -10.31
C ARG A 73 -12.14 6.66 -11.62
N ASN A 74 -13.01 6.06 -12.43
CA ASN A 74 -12.67 5.61 -13.78
C ASN A 74 -12.90 6.74 -14.80
N PRO A 75 -11.86 7.46 -15.26
CA PRO A 75 -12.02 8.54 -16.25
C PRO A 75 -12.27 8.03 -17.67
N SER A 76 -12.12 6.73 -17.93
CA SER A 76 -12.14 6.17 -19.29
C SER A 76 -13.55 5.83 -19.77
N SER A 77 -13.68 5.61 -21.08
CA SER A 77 -14.92 5.16 -21.73
C SER A 77 -15.15 3.64 -21.65
N SER A 78 -14.23 2.88 -21.04
CA SER A 78 -14.33 1.44 -20.87
C SER A 78 -14.40 1.06 -19.38
N PRO A 79 -15.09 -0.04 -19.01
CA PRO A 79 -15.00 -0.56 -17.65
C PRO A 79 -13.55 -0.83 -17.25
N GLN A 80 -13.21 -0.68 -15.97
CA GLN A 80 -11.88 -1.00 -15.44
C GLN A 80 -12.00 -1.85 -14.18
N THR A 81 -11.16 -2.87 -14.09
CA THR A 81 -11.04 -3.70 -12.87
C THR A 81 -9.63 -3.59 -12.32
N LEU A 82 -9.54 -3.40 -11.02
CA LEU A 82 -8.28 -3.24 -10.30
C LEU A 82 -8.18 -4.32 -9.23
N ASP A 83 -6.95 -4.71 -8.92
CA ASP A 83 -6.60 -5.62 -7.84
C ASP A 83 -5.84 -4.83 -6.77
N LEU A 84 -6.35 -4.86 -5.54
CA LEU A 84 -5.69 -4.20 -4.41
C LEU A 84 -4.73 -5.17 -3.72
N ARG A 85 -3.50 -4.72 -3.42
CA ARG A 85 -2.46 -5.56 -2.82
C ARG A 85 -1.66 -4.82 -1.76
N LEU A 86 -1.24 -5.55 -0.73
CA LEU A 86 -0.12 -5.14 0.12
C LEU A 86 1.09 -6.00 -0.25
N GLU A 87 2.17 -5.34 -0.61
CA GLU A 87 3.34 -5.96 -1.23
C GLU A 87 4.59 -5.71 -0.38
N SER A 88 5.58 -6.58 -0.48
CA SER A 88 6.86 -6.47 0.24
C SER A 88 8.05 -6.51 -0.75
N PRO A 89 8.22 -5.46 -1.59
CA PRO A 89 9.21 -5.45 -2.66
C PRO A 89 10.65 -5.47 -2.16
N ILE A 90 11.58 -5.77 -3.07
CA ILE A 90 13.02 -5.65 -2.81
C ILE A 90 13.36 -4.16 -2.62
N LYS A 91 13.84 -3.82 -1.43
CA LYS A 91 14.32 -2.48 -1.07
C LYS A 91 15.41 -2.01 -2.06
N SER A 92 15.20 -0.83 -2.67
CA SER A 92 16.08 -0.27 -3.69
C SER A 92 16.03 1.25 -3.66
N GLU A 93 17.20 1.89 -3.64
CA GLU A 93 17.35 3.35 -3.74
C GLU A 93 17.49 3.84 -5.19
N ARG A 94 17.71 2.92 -6.14
CA ARG A 94 17.76 3.28 -7.56
C ARG A 94 16.36 3.66 -8.03
N LYS A 95 16.24 4.72 -8.84
CA LYS A 95 15.07 5.02 -9.68
C LYS A 95 14.87 3.86 -10.67
N ALA A 96 14.34 2.74 -10.17
CA ALA A 96 13.95 1.61 -10.98
C ALA A 96 12.58 1.92 -11.61
N SER A 97 12.30 1.32 -12.77
CA SER A 97 11.04 1.47 -13.53
C SER A 97 9.80 0.86 -12.84
N GLY A 98 9.90 0.50 -11.55
CA GLY A 98 8.82 -0.11 -10.79
C GLY A 98 9.32 -0.93 -9.59
N LEU A 99 8.36 -1.53 -8.88
CA LEU A 99 8.62 -2.46 -7.77
C LEU A 99 9.24 -3.77 -8.28
N ARG A 100 10.15 -4.35 -7.50
CA ARG A 100 10.83 -5.61 -7.84
C ARG A 100 10.52 -6.68 -6.81
N PHE A 101 10.31 -7.90 -7.30
CA PHE A 101 9.89 -9.06 -6.51
C PHE A 101 10.82 -10.25 -6.76
N ILE A 102 10.78 -11.23 -5.85
CA ILE A 102 11.49 -12.52 -5.95
C ILE A 102 10.41 -13.58 -6.16
N GLN A 103 10.56 -14.44 -7.17
CA GLN A 103 9.58 -15.48 -7.46
C GLN A 103 10.24 -16.87 -7.58
N PRO A 104 9.87 -17.84 -6.72
CA PRO A 104 8.98 -17.69 -5.56
C PRO A 104 9.60 -16.79 -4.49
N ALA A 105 8.77 -16.13 -3.67
CA ALA A 105 9.27 -15.32 -2.57
C ALA A 105 10.02 -16.22 -1.56
N GLN A 106 11.22 -15.80 -1.16
CA GLN A 106 12.10 -16.59 -0.30
C GLN A 106 12.69 -15.75 0.83
N GLY A 107 13.15 -16.44 1.88
CA GLY A 107 13.79 -15.82 3.03
C GLY A 107 12.80 -15.38 4.12
N PRO A 108 13.18 -14.41 4.97
CA PRO A 108 12.44 -14.05 6.18
C PRO A 108 11.06 -13.45 5.88
N VAL A 109 10.18 -13.54 6.88
CA VAL A 109 8.88 -12.85 6.90
C VAL A 109 9.12 -11.37 7.15
N PHE A 110 8.55 -10.53 6.28
CA PHE A 110 8.65 -9.07 6.33
C PHE A 110 7.33 -8.43 6.80
N TRP A 111 6.22 -9.15 6.69
CA TRP A 111 4.92 -8.75 7.22
C TRP A 111 4.14 -9.96 7.71
N ARG A 112 3.53 -9.87 8.89
CA ARG A 112 2.54 -10.83 9.36
C ARG A 112 1.40 -10.10 10.06
N GLY A 113 0.28 -9.93 9.40
CA GLY A 113 -0.81 -9.14 9.98
C GLY A 113 -2.06 -9.11 9.11
N ASN A 114 -3.13 -8.60 9.72
CA ASN A 114 -4.43 -8.48 9.07
C ASN A 114 -4.51 -7.19 8.27
N VAL A 115 -5.06 -7.29 7.06
CA VAL A 115 -5.48 -6.14 6.25
C VAL A 115 -6.97 -6.26 5.99
N THR A 116 -7.68 -5.18 6.29
CA THR A 116 -9.12 -5.10 6.15
C THR A 116 -9.47 -4.13 5.04
N VAL A 117 -10.33 -4.54 4.12
CA VAL A 117 -10.77 -3.75 2.97
C VAL A 117 -12.30 -3.66 2.95
N LYS A 118 -12.82 -2.50 2.53
CA LYS A 118 -14.24 -2.25 2.24
C LYS A 118 -14.38 -1.59 0.88
N GLY A 119 -15.53 -1.80 0.23
CA GLY A 119 -15.81 -1.21 -1.09
C GLY A 119 -15.23 -2.00 -2.27
N ILE A 120 -14.84 -3.26 -2.05
CA ILE A 120 -14.43 -4.21 -3.10
C ILE A 120 -15.65 -4.97 -3.64
N ASP A 121 -15.51 -5.57 -4.81
CA ASP A 121 -16.57 -6.33 -5.51
C ASP A 121 -17.07 -7.52 -4.68
N ALA A 122 -16.18 -8.13 -3.87
CA ALA A 122 -16.52 -9.24 -3.00
C ALA A 122 -17.37 -8.77 -1.80
N GLY A 123 -18.69 -8.91 -1.92
CA GLY A 123 -19.61 -9.05 -0.79
C GLY A 123 -20.00 -7.78 -0.05
N GLY A 124 -19.88 -6.59 -0.65
CA GLY A 124 -20.48 -5.31 -0.18
C GLY A 124 -20.09 -4.80 1.22
N GLY A 125 -19.35 -5.59 2.00
CA GLY A 125 -19.05 -5.39 3.40
C GLY A 125 -17.56 -5.34 3.68
N ARG A 126 -17.20 -5.66 4.93
CA ARG A 126 -15.82 -5.68 5.40
C ARG A 126 -15.17 -7.03 5.08
N HIS A 127 -14.11 -7.02 4.29
CA HIS A 127 -13.30 -8.18 3.97
C HIS A 127 -11.95 -8.09 4.69
N THR A 128 -11.55 -9.11 5.43
CA THR A 128 -10.27 -9.12 6.17
C THR A 128 -9.44 -10.30 5.73
N VAL A 129 -8.19 -10.04 5.33
CA VAL A 129 -7.21 -11.04 4.93
C VAL A 129 -6.07 -11.06 5.94
N HIS A 130 -5.71 -12.24 6.43
CA HIS A 130 -4.45 -12.42 7.16
C HIS A 130 -3.32 -12.63 6.15
N LEU A 131 -2.34 -11.73 6.15
CA LEU A 131 -1.21 -11.77 5.23
C LEU A 131 0.06 -12.23 5.95
N VAL A 132 0.81 -13.10 5.29
CA VAL A 132 2.21 -13.39 5.60
C VAL A 132 3.02 -13.10 4.35
N LEU A 133 3.76 -12.00 4.33
CA LEU A 133 4.60 -11.61 3.20
C LEU A 133 6.06 -11.88 3.54
N ARG A 134 6.78 -12.49 2.59
CA ARG A 134 8.24 -12.65 2.68
C ARG A 134 8.97 -11.53 1.96
N LYS A 135 10.29 -11.48 2.10
CA LYS A 135 11.13 -10.56 1.32
C LYS A 135 10.91 -10.75 -0.19
N GLY A 136 10.59 -9.67 -0.88
CA GLY A 136 10.37 -9.67 -2.33
C GLY A 136 9.02 -10.25 -2.74
N ASP A 137 8.07 -10.38 -1.84
CA ASP A 137 6.75 -10.98 -2.12
C ASP A 137 5.81 -9.95 -2.77
N PRO A 138 5.18 -10.24 -3.93
CA PRO A 138 4.18 -9.37 -4.56
C PRO A 138 2.82 -9.40 -3.86
N GLY A 139 2.64 -10.26 -2.85
CA GLY A 139 1.42 -10.36 -2.07
C GLY A 139 0.25 -11.01 -2.82
N GLN A 140 -0.70 -11.53 -2.04
CA GLN A 140 -1.98 -12.00 -2.55
C GLN A 140 -2.95 -10.82 -2.76
N SER A 141 -4.00 -11.06 -3.56
CA SER A 141 -5.10 -10.11 -3.73
C SER A 141 -5.82 -9.86 -2.40
N LEU A 142 -6.12 -8.60 -2.12
CA LEU A 142 -6.99 -8.17 -1.02
C LEU A 142 -8.44 -7.98 -1.45
N GLY A 143 -8.72 -8.14 -2.75
CA GLY A 143 -10.01 -7.88 -3.36
C GLY A 143 -9.89 -7.06 -4.63
N ARG A 144 -10.83 -7.28 -5.54
CA ARG A 144 -10.97 -6.51 -6.78
C ARG A 144 -11.99 -5.41 -6.64
N VAL A 145 -11.81 -4.36 -7.43
CA VAL A 145 -12.75 -3.24 -7.55
C VAL A 145 -13.00 -3.01 -9.03
N SER A 146 -14.25 -3.13 -9.44
CA SER A 146 -14.68 -2.89 -10.82
C SER A 146 -15.47 -1.60 -10.90
N LEU A 147 -15.11 -0.74 -11.85
CA LEU A 147 -15.74 0.56 -12.09
C LEU A 147 -16.19 0.67 -13.55
N ALA A 148 -17.46 1.00 -13.76
CA ALA A 148 -18.01 1.37 -15.05
C ALA A 148 -17.38 2.70 -15.57
N PRO A 149 -17.54 3.03 -16.86
CA PRO A 149 -17.08 4.32 -17.40
C PRO A 149 -17.63 5.50 -16.59
N GLY A 150 -16.76 6.40 -16.14
CA GLY A 150 -17.12 7.57 -15.34
C GLY A 150 -17.52 7.28 -13.89
N GLU A 151 -17.58 6.02 -13.46
CA GLU A 151 -17.99 5.64 -12.11
C GLU A 151 -16.94 6.05 -11.07
N GLN A 152 -17.43 6.40 -9.86
CA GLN A 152 -16.61 6.68 -8.69
C GLN A 152 -17.02 5.78 -7.52
N LYS A 153 -16.04 5.20 -6.84
CA LYS A 153 -16.22 4.36 -5.65
C LYS A 153 -15.19 4.70 -4.58
N ASN A 154 -15.61 4.64 -3.31
CA ASN A 154 -14.69 4.74 -2.18
C ASN A 154 -14.30 3.34 -1.72
N VAL A 155 -12.98 3.08 -1.75
CA VAL A 155 -12.38 1.87 -1.17
C VAL A 155 -11.67 2.28 0.12
N ARG A 156 -11.85 1.51 1.19
CA ARG A 156 -11.19 1.79 2.48
C ARG A 156 -10.30 0.63 2.86
N VAL A 157 -9.06 0.94 3.24
CA VAL A 157 -8.04 -0.02 3.66
C VAL A 157 -7.63 0.29 5.09
N GLN A 158 -7.70 -0.71 5.95
CA GLN A 158 -7.35 -0.59 7.36
C GLN A 158 -6.37 -1.70 7.74
N LEU A 159 -5.31 -1.33 8.44
CA LEU A 159 -4.35 -2.26 9.00
C LEU A 159 -3.71 -1.69 10.27
N ILE A 160 -3.14 -2.56 11.09
CA ILE A 160 -2.23 -2.16 12.16
C ILE A 160 -0.88 -2.73 11.80
N VAL A 161 0.15 -1.88 11.78
CA VAL A 161 1.51 -2.32 11.45
C VAL A 161 1.99 -3.31 12.53
N PRO A 162 2.25 -4.58 12.19
CA PRO A 162 2.61 -5.59 13.16
C PRO A 162 4.01 -5.34 13.72
N ALA A 163 4.23 -5.69 14.98
CA ALA A 163 5.47 -5.40 15.70
C ALA A 163 6.73 -6.09 15.12
N ASP A 164 6.56 -7.12 14.29
CA ASP A 164 7.63 -7.92 13.67
C ASP A 164 7.88 -7.57 12.19
N ILE A 165 7.39 -6.42 11.68
CA ILE A 165 7.67 -6.04 10.29
C ILE A 165 9.15 -5.75 10.04
N THR A 166 9.57 -6.11 8.83
CA THR A 166 10.79 -5.60 8.21
C THR A 166 10.38 -4.76 6.99
N PRO A 167 10.50 -3.42 7.04
CA PRO A 167 10.26 -2.54 5.91
C PRO A 167 11.03 -2.94 4.63
N VAL A 168 10.48 -2.72 3.44
CA VAL A 168 9.36 -1.81 3.10
C VAL A 168 8.10 -2.58 2.69
N GLN A 169 6.95 -2.07 3.12
CA GLN A 169 5.63 -2.50 2.63
C GLN A 169 4.97 -1.39 1.81
N VAL A 170 4.28 -1.82 0.74
CA VAL A 170 3.67 -0.92 -0.25
C VAL A 170 2.23 -1.35 -0.51
N LEU A 171 1.30 -0.41 -0.40
CA LEU A 171 -0.07 -0.60 -0.87
C LEU A 171 -0.09 -0.28 -2.36
N THR A 172 -0.54 -1.22 -3.18
CA THR A 172 -0.58 -1.05 -4.64
C THR A 172 -1.98 -1.34 -5.16
N VAL A 173 -2.42 -0.50 -6.09
CA VAL A 173 -3.59 -0.71 -6.94
C VAL A 173 -3.08 -1.13 -8.32
N VAL A 174 -3.37 -2.37 -8.72
CA VAL A 174 -2.87 -2.98 -9.95
C VAL A 174 -4.01 -3.11 -10.96
N PRO A 175 -3.92 -2.51 -12.15
CA PRO A 175 -4.87 -2.77 -13.22
C PRO A 175 -4.85 -4.24 -13.64
N VAL A 176 -6.03 -4.88 -13.65
CA VAL A 176 -6.16 -6.23 -14.19
C VAL A 176 -6.19 -6.13 -15.70
N LYS A 177 -5.34 -6.88 -16.41
CA LYS A 177 -5.44 -7.00 -17.86
C LYS A 177 -6.83 -7.57 -18.20
N GLN A 178 -7.65 -6.75 -18.83
CA GLN A 178 -8.88 -7.22 -19.46
C GLN A 178 -8.45 -7.91 -20.75
N SER A 179 -8.81 -9.17 -20.93
CA SER A 179 -8.63 -9.84 -22.22
C SER A 179 -9.48 -9.09 -23.25
N GLU A 180 -8.86 -8.66 -24.35
CA GLU A 180 -9.61 -8.20 -25.52
C GLU A 180 -10.42 -9.39 -26.03
N SER A 181 -11.74 -9.27 -25.98
CA SER A 181 -12.70 -10.22 -26.57
C SER A 181 -12.77 -10.05 -28.08
#